data_AF-A0A357T5Z1-F1
#
_entry.id   AF-A0A357T5Z1-F1
#
_cell.length_a   1.000
_cell.length_b   1.000
_cell.length_c   1.000
_cell.angle_alpha   90.00
_cell.angle_beta   90.00
_cell.angle_gamma   90.00
#
_symmetry.space_group_name_H-M   'P 1'
#
loop_
_entity.id
_entity.type
_entity.pdbx_description
1 polymer ?
#
loop_
_entity_poly.entity_id
_entity_poly.type
_entity_poly.pdbx_seq_one_letter_code
_entity_poly.pdbx_strand_id
1 'polypeptide(L)'
;KKLAELFLSCAELEECHKLSALAFGVFNSRHLKGDLERATENITGSVYEEPPLLVEIRPRTRAYREKSAKTPIVDKSAQKEKLYGQYIQSLRREQEVIKGFIHENQIDFAALPEVSTYVRTTLLRWVGRACASGERKGKTEDGRIFRLLDPPPGVRCRLRCEDGDLEMPAYKICFEEGRRG
;
A
#
# COMPACT_ATOMS: atom_id res chain seq x y z
N LYS A 1 8.95 -53.40 6.03
CA LYS A 1 8.49 -54.77 6.36
C LYS A 1 8.04 -55.52 5.10
N LYS A 2 7.00 -55.06 4.38
CA LYS A 2 6.52 -55.71 3.13
C LYS A 2 7.57 -56.03 2.06
N LEU A 3 8.56 -55.16 1.83
CA LEU A 3 9.60 -55.41 0.82
C LEU A 3 10.50 -56.59 1.20
N ALA A 4 10.86 -56.74 2.48
CA ALA A 4 11.65 -57.87 2.95
C ALA A 4 10.87 -59.19 2.84
N GLU A 5 9.55 -59.16 3.08
CA GLU A 5 8.67 -60.31 2.87
C GLU A 5 8.62 -60.72 1.39
N LEU A 6 8.59 -59.75 0.47
CA LEU A 6 8.65 -60.03 -0.98
C LEU A 6 9.99 -60.67 -1.40
N PHE A 7 11.12 -60.17 -0.88
CA PHE A 7 12.43 -60.80 -1.14
C PHE A 7 12.53 -62.22 -0.55
N LEU A 8 11.91 -62.48 0.61
CA LEU A 8 11.85 -63.82 1.20
C LEU A 8 10.95 -64.78 0.40
N SER A 9 10.02 -64.25 -0.40
CA SER A 9 9.14 -65.05 -1.27
C SER A 9 9.70 -65.33 -2.66
N CYS A 10 10.82 -64.72 -3.04
CA CYS A 10 11.50 -65.00 -4.31
C CYS A 10 12.21 -66.36 -4.23
N ALA A 11 11.99 -67.22 -5.22
CA ALA A 11 12.58 -68.56 -5.24
C ALA A 11 13.99 -68.55 -5.84
N GLU A 12 14.26 -67.63 -6.75
CA GLU A 12 15.54 -67.55 -7.49
C GLU A 12 16.19 -66.17 -7.40
N LEU A 13 17.52 -66.16 -7.50
CA LEU A 13 18.33 -64.94 -7.43
C LEU A 13 17.97 -63.93 -8.54
N GLU A 14 17.58 -64.42 -9.70
CA GLU A 14 17.15 -63.57 -10.82
C GLU A 14 15.88 -62.77 -10.49
N GLU A 15 14.93 -63.39 -9.78
CA GLU A 15 13.72 -62.69 -9.30
C GLU A 15 14.08 -61.63 -8.26
N CYS A 16 15.02 -61.91 -7.37
CA CYS A 16 15.56 -60.91 -6.44
C CYS A 16 16.19 -59.73 -7.18
N HIS A 17 16.95 -59.97 -8.26
CA HIS A 17 17.53 -58.89 -9.07
C HIS A 17 16.45 -58.05 -9.76
N LYS A 18 15.40 -58.66 -10.30
CA LYS A 18 14.25 -57.96 -10.92
C LYS A 18 13.49 -57.13 -9.88
N LEU A 19 13.21 -57.71 -8.71
CA LEU A 19 12.56 -57.02 -7.60
C LEU A 19 13.41 -55.85 -7.09
N SER A 20 14.73 -56.03 -7.01
CA SER A 20 15.68 -54.98 -6.63
C SER A 20 15.70 -53.84 -7.64
N ALA A 21 15.75 -54.15 -8.94
CA ALA A 21 15.66 -53.14 -10.00
C ALA A 21 14.33 -52.38 -9.94
N LEU A 22 13.22 -53.06 -9.61
CA LEU A 22 11.92 -52.41 -9.48
C LEU A 22 11.77 -51.62 -8.17
N ALA A 23 12.45 -52.00 -7.10
CA ALA A 23 12.36 -51.37 -5.78
C ALA A 23 13.38 -50.25 -5.55
N PHE A 24 14.52 -50.32 -6.22
CA PHE A 24 15.67 -49.41 -6.02
C PHE A 24 16.24 -48.89 -7.34
N GLY A 25 15.68 -49.26 -8.48
CA GLY A 25 16.07 -48.71 -9.77
C GLY A 25 15.79 -47.21 -9.88
N VAL A 26 16.20 -46.63 -11.00
CA VAL A 26 16.08 -45.19 -11.23
C VAL A 26 14.62 -44.84 -11.53
N PHE A 27 13.82 -44.61 -10.49
CA PHE A 27 12.39 -44.30 -10.63
C PHE A 27 12.11 -42.97 -11.32
N ASN A 28 13.06 -42.04 -11.27
CA ASN A 28 12.91 -40.70 -11.80
C ASN A 28 14.19 -40.30 -12.51
N SER A 29 14.27 -40.53 -13.82
CA SER A 29 15.24 -39.85 -14.65
C SER A 29 14.93 -38.34 -14.61
N ARG A 30 15.87 -37.55 -14.11
CA ARG A 30 15.76 -36.09 -14.16
C ARG A 30 16.59 -35.57 -15.31
N HIS A 31 15.98 -34.82 -16.21
CA HIS A 31 16.72 -34.04 -17.19
C HIS A 31 17.28 -32.80 -16.49
N LEU A 32 18.61 -32.77 -16.35
CA LEU A 32 19.32 -31.59 -15.91
C LEU A 32 19.68 -30.77 -17.15
N LYS A 33 19.05 -29.61 -17.29
CA LYS A 33 19.41 -28.62 -18.31
C LYS A 33 19.98 -27.41 -17.58
N GLY A 34 21.28 -27.17 -17.74
CA GLY A 34 21.91 -25.92 -17.33
C GLY A 34 21.76 -24.86 -18.42
N ASP A 35 21.79 -23.58 -18.02
CA ASP A 35 22.09 -22.49 -18.96
C ASP A 35 23.59 -22.53 -19.26
N LEU A 36 23.95 -23.36 -20.23
CA LEU A 36 25.30 -23.46 -20.77
C LEU A 36 25.31 -22.72 -22.10
N GLU A 37 25.92 -21.54 -22.13
CA GLU A 37 26.30 -20.91 -23.40
C GLU A 37 27.50 -21.67 -23.95
N ARG A 38 27.30 -22.45 -25.01
CA ARG A 38 28.39 -23.18 -25.66
C ARG A 38 29.33 -22.19 -26.32
N ALA A 39 30.61 -22.25 -25.94
CA ALA A 39 31.66 -21.42 -26.55
C ALA A 39 31.98 -21.82 -28.00
N THR A 40 31.56 -23.01 -28.46
CA THR A 40 31.88 -23.51 -29.79
C THR A 40 30.76 -24.40 -30.33
N GLU A 41 30.40 -24.25 -31.61
CA GLU A 41 29.42 -25.08 -32.31
C GLU A 41 30.08 -26.21 -33.15
N ASN A 42 31.32 -26.60 -32.82
CA ASN A 42 32.06 -27.58 -33.60
C ASN A 42 31.45 -28.98 -33.42
N ILE A 43 30.83 -29.49 -34.49
CA ILE A 43 30.14 -30.78 -34.53
C ILE A 43 31.11 -31.96 -34.37
N THR A 44 32.40 -31.74 -34.60
CA THR A 44 33.44 -32.78 -34.52
C THR A 44 34.08 -32.89 -33.12
N GLY A 45 33.77 -31.96 -32.20
CA GLY A 45 34.34 -31.93 -30.85
C GLY A 45 33.62 -32.89 -29.89
N SER A 46 34.38 -33.51 -28.98
CA SER A 46 33.80 -34.38 -27.95
C SER A 46 33.24 -33.56 -26.79
N VAL A 47 32.07 -33.95 -26.26
CA VAL A 47 31.43 -33.29 -25.11
C VAL A 47 32.33 -33.29 -23.87
N TYR A 48 33.26 -34.25 -23.77
CA TYR A 48 34.23 -34.34 -22.67
C TYR A 48 35.38 -33.32 -22.76
N GLU A 49 35.57 -32.69 -23.93
CA GLU A 49 36.60 -31.67 -24.16
C GLU A 49 36.07 -30.26 -23.85
N GLU A 50 34.75 -30.10 -23.69
CA GLU A 50 34.11 -28.84 -23.31
C GLU A 50 34.27 -28.56 -21.80
N PRO A 51 34.45 -27.29 -21.40
CA PRO A 51 34.51 -26.92 -20.00
C PRO A 51 33.17 -27.24 -19.29
N PRO A 52 33.18 -27.86 -18.11
CA PRO A 52 31.96 -28.21 -17.40
C PRO A 52 31.26 -26.98 -16.79
N LEU A 53 29.93 -27.02 -16.70
CA LEU A 53 29.18 -26.07 -15.87
C LEU A 53 29.40 -26.40 -14.39
N LEU A 54 29.98 -25.47 -13.65
CA LEU A 54 30.06 -25.55 -12.20
C LEU A 54 28.82 -24.88 -11.58
N VAL A 55 28.00 -25.68 -10.88
CA VAL A 55 26.81 -25.19 -10.17
C VAL A 55 27.04 -25.35 -8.67
N GLU A 56 27.06 -24.24 -7.94
CA GLU A 56 27.06 -24.28 -6.47
C GLU A 56 25.68 -24.68 -5.96
N ILE A 57 25.59 -25.87 -5.37
CA ILE A 57 24.36 -26.35 -4.73
C ILE A 57 24.32 -25.92 -3.26
N ARG A 58 23.16 -25.45 -2.80
CA ARG A 58 22.94 -25.13 -1.39
C ARG A 58 22.68 -26.42 -0.60
N PRO A 59 23.34 -26.63 0.56
CA PRO A 59 23.10 -27.80 1.38
C PRO A 59 21.67 -27.79 1.98
N ARG A 60 20.90 -28.86 1.75
CA ARG A 60 19.55 -29.05 2.32
C ARG A 60 19.59 -29.64 3.73
N THR A 61 20.39 -29.07 4.64
CA THR A 61 20.42 -29.50 6.05
C THR A 61 19.57 -28.56 6.90
N ARG A 62 18.86 -29.10 7.91
CA ARG A 62 18.03 -28.28 8.84
C ARG A 62 18.83 -27.22 9.60
N ALA A 63 20.13 -27.42 9.75
CA ALA A 63 21.04 -26.51 10.43
C ALA A 63 21.64 -25.43 9.51
N TYR A 64 21.46 -25.53 8.19
CA TYR A 64 21.98 -24.54 7.26
C TYR A 64 21.01 -23.35 7.15
N ARG A 65 21.42 -22.23 7.73
CA ARG A 65 20.80 -20.92 7.56
C ARG A 65 21.84 -20.05 6.87
N GLU A 66 21.54 -19.56 5.66
CA GLU A 66 22.34 -18.48 5.07
C GLU A 66 22.43 -17.36 6.08
N LYS A 67 23.64 -16.94 6.43
CA LYS A 67 23.83 -15.70 7.20
C LYS A 67 23.37 -14.59 6.28
N SER A 68 22.09 -14.20 6.39
CA SER A 68 21.60 -12.99 5.73
C SER A 68 22.55 -11.88 6.10
N ALA A 69 23.23 -11.32 5.09
CA ALA A 69 24.01 -10.11 5.29
C ALA A 69 23.07 -9.11 5.97
N LYS A 70 23.42 -8.65 7.17
CA LYS A 70 22.67 -7.61 7.85
C LYS A 70 22.77 -6.38 6.97
N THR A 71 21.78 -6.14 6.11
CA THR A 71 21.65 -4.85 5.43
C THR A 71 21.48 -3.82 6.53
N PRO A 72 22.39 -2.85 6.69
CA PRO A 72 22.21 -1.79 7.67
C PRO A 72 20.90 -1.07 7.36
N ILE A 73 20.12 -0.76 8.39
CA ILE A 73 18.93 0.08 8.25
C ILE A 73 19.42 1.41 7.69
N VAL A 74 19.12 1.69 6.42
CA VAL A 74 19.50 2.95 5.79
C VAL A 74 18.79 4.06 6.56
N ASP A 75 19.58 4.97 7.12
CA ASP A 75 19.05 6.12 7.85
C ASP A 75 18.30 7.05 6.88
N LYS A 76 16.97 7.02 6.98
CA LYS A 76 16.05 7.87 6.20
C LYS A 76 15.52 9.05 7.03
N SER A 77 16.13 9.37 8.17
CA SER A 77 15.63 10.41 9.08
C SER A 77 15.53 11.77 8.38
N ALA A 78 16.55 12.16 7.62
CA ALA A 78 16.53 13.41 6.84
C ALA A 78 15.42 13.44 5.77
N GLN A 79 15.13 12.31 5.12
CA GLN A 79 14.02 12.23 4.15
C GLN A 79 12.66 12.34 4.84
N LYS A 80 12.50 11.71 6.01
CA LYS A 80 11.28 11.81 6.82
C LYS A 80 11.04 13.22 7.32
N GLU A 81 12.07 13.89 7.83
CA GLU A 81 11.98 15.28 8.30
C GLU A 81 11.61 16.24 7.17
N LYS A 82 12.20 16.08 5.98
CA LYS A 82 11.86 16.90 4.82
C LYS A 82 10.40 16.73 4.40
N LEU A 83 9.92 15.48 4.31
CA LEU A 83 8.52 15.20 3.95
C LEU A 83 7.55 15.72 5.02
N TYR A 84 7.89 15.54 6.30
CA TYR A 84 7.10 16.05 7.41
C TYR A 84 7.02 17.57 7.41
N GLY A 85 8.12 18.26 7.15
CA GLY A 85 8.16 19.72 7.02
C GLY A 85 7.28 20.23 5.87
N GLN A 86 7.34 19.57 4.70
CA GLN A 86 6.48 19.91 3.56
C GLN A 86 4.99 19.70 3.88
N TYR A 87 4.66 18.60 4.56
CA TYR A 87 3.29 18.29 4.98
C TYR A 87 2.73 19.31 5.99
N ILE A 88 3.53 19.73 6.97
CA ILE A 88 3.10 20.79 7.91
C ILE A 88 2.87 22.11 7.17
N GLN A 89 3.74 22.45 6.22
CA GLN A 89 3.58 23.69 5.45
C GLN A 89 2.31 23.69 4.59
N SER A 90 1.95 22.56 3.95
CA SER A 90 0.70 22.48 3.19
C SER A 90 -0.52 22.64 4.09
N LEU A 91 -0.54 21.96 5.25
CA LEU A 91 -1.62 22.10 6.23
C LEU A 91 -1.78 23.54 6.72
N ARG A 92 -0.68 24.25 7.00
CA ARG A 92 -0.74 25.66 7.44
C ARG A 92 -1.34 26.56 6.37
N ARG A 93 -0.91 26.41 5.11
CA ARG A 93 -1.46 27.20 3.99
C ARG A 93 -2.95 26.94 3.80
N GLU A 94 -3.35 25.68 3.85
CA GLU A 94 -4.75 25.27 3.78
C GLU A 94 -5.60 25.90 4.89
N GLN A 95 -5.10 25.91 6.12
CA GLN A 95 -5.77 26.57 7.25
C GLN A 95 -5.83 28.10 7.09
N GLU A 96 -4.78 28.73 6.58
CA GLU A 96 -4.75 30.18 6.33
C GLU A 96 -5.78 30.59 5.28
N VAL A 97 -5.93 29.82 4.21
CA VAL A 97 -6.94 30.04 3.17
C VAL A 97 -8.35 30.00 3.77
N ILE A 98 -8.66 28.99 4.59
CA ILE A 98 -9.98 28.89 5.26
C ILE A 98 -10.22 30.09 6.18
N LYS A 99 -9.19 30.51 6.94
CA LYS A 99 -9.29 31.70 7.82
C LYS A 99 -9.54 32.97 7.03
N GLY A 100 -9.01 33.08 5.82
CA GLY A 100 -9.25 34.22 4.91
C GLY A 100 -10.70 34.38 4.49
N PHE A 101 -11.50 33.31 4.50
CA PHE A 101 -12.93 33.35 4.20
C PHE A 101 -13.81 33.69 5.40
N ILE A 102 -13.24 33.82 6.60
CA ILE A 102 -13.98 34.20 7.81
C ILE A 102 -14.08 35.73 7.85
N HIS A 103 -15.28 36.25 7.64
CA HIS A 103 -15.61 37.67 7.76
C HIS A 103 -16.58 37.86 8.92
N GLU A 104 -16.25 38.75 9.86
CA GLU A 104 -17.10 39.04 11.03
C GLU A 104 -17.48 37.78 11.86
N ASN A 105 -16.54 36.82 11.99
CA ASN A 105 -16.77 35.50 12.60
C ASN A 105 -17.83 34.65 11.89
N GLN A 106 -18.04 34.89 10.60
CA GLN A 106 -18.96 34.13 9.79
C GLN A 106 -18.35 33.74 8.46
N ILE A 107 -18.81 32.63 7.90
CA ILE A 107 -18.57 32.25 6.51
C ILE A 107 -19.92 32.24 5.82
N ASP A 108 -20.08 33.12 4.84
CA ASP A 108 -21.28 33.22 4.01
C ASP A 108 -21.06 32.49 2.69
N PHE A 109 -21.75 31.38 2.47
CA PHE A 109 -21.59 30.57 1.26
C PHE A 109 -22.01 31.32 -0.01
N ALA A 110 -22.87 32.34 0.09
CA ALA A 110 -23.27 33.14 -1.06
C ALA A 110 -22.22 34.19 -1.47
N ALA A 111 -21.31 34.55 -0.56
CA ALA A 111 -20.25 35.53 -0.79
C ALA A 111 -18.88 34.90 -1.05
N LEU A 112 -18.77 33.56 -0.98
CA LEU A 112 -17.50 32.88 -1.24
C LEU A 112 -17.06 33.05 -2.71
N PRO A 113 -15.78 33.38 -2.95
CA PRO A 113 -15.21 33.35 -4.29
C PRO A 113 -15.01 31.88 -4.74
N GLU A 114 -14.29 31.68 -5.84
CA GLU A 114 -13.87 30.34 -6.25
C GLU A 114 -12.96 29.70 -5.19
N VAL A 115 -13.34 28.53 -4.69
CA VAL A 115 -12.62 27.82 -3.62
C VAL A 115 -11.92 26.55 -4.14
N SER A 116 -10.82 26.18 -3.50
CA SER A 116 -10.14 24.91 -3.83
C SER A 116 -10.92 23.68 -3.36
N THR A 117 -10.61 22.53 -3.94
CA THR A 117 -11.25 21.24 -3.60
C THR A 117 -11.16 20.91 -2.10
N TYR A 118 -10.04 21.25 -1.46
CA TYR A 118 -9.84 21.06 -0.01
C TYR A 118 -10.79 21.94 0.80
N VAL A 119 -10.86 23.24 0.48
CA VAL A 119 -11.72 24.20 1.18
C VAL A 119 -13.19 23.78 1.08
N ARG A 120 -13.65 23.43 -0.13
CA ARG A 120 -15.01 22.90 -0.34
C ARG A 120 -15.29 21.70 0.56
N THR A 121 -14.38 20.72 0.57
CA THR A 121 -14.54 19.49 1.36
C THR A 121 -14.66 19.79 2.86
N THR A 122 -13.85 20.72 3.36
CA THR A 122 -13.88 21.13 4.76
C THR A 122 -15.16 21.89 5.12
N LEU A 123 -15.59 22.84 4.28
CA LEU A 123 -16.83 23.60 4.48
C LEU A 123 -18.06 22.69 4.45
N LEU A 124 -18.17 21.82 3.46
CA LEU A 124 -19.29 20.87 3.36
C LEU A 124 -19.29 19.85 4.50
N ARG A 125 -18.11 19.43 4.98
CA ARG A 125 -17.98 18.59 6.18
C ARG A 125 -18.55 19.32 7.40
N TRP A 126 -18.30 20.62 7.55
CA TRP A 126 -18.86 21.42 8.64
C TRP A 126 -20.37 21.56 8.54
N VAL A 127 -20.90 21.82 7.33
CA VAL A 127 -22.34 21.83 7.06
C VAL A 127 -22.96 20.48 7.44
N GLY A 128 -22.39 19.37 6.96
CA GLY A 128 -22.86 18.02 7.26
C GLY A 128 -22.87 17.70 8.76
N ARG A 129 -21.81 18.09 9.49
CA ARG A 129 -21.75 17.95 10.96
C ARG A 129 -22.85 18.73 11.67
N ALA A 130 -23.08 19.98 11.27
CA ALA A 130 -24.13 20.79 11.86
C ALA A 130 -25.54 20.29 11.49
N CYS A 131 -25.76 19.81 10.27
CA CYS A 131 -27.03 19.20 9.87
C CYS A 131 -27.35 17.92 10.65
N ALA A 132 -26.34 17.13 11.01
CA ALA A 132 -26.51 15.93 11.83
C ALA A 132 -26.77 16.24 13.32
N SER A 133 -26.49 17.46 13.75
CA SER A 133 -26.68 17.92 15.13
C SER A 133 -28.05 18.59 15.27
N GLY A 134 -28.84 18.17 16.27
CA GLY A 134 -30.17 18.74 16.53
C GLY A 134 -30.16 20.25 16.80
N GLU A 135 -29.03 20.79 17.29
CA GLU A 135 -28.86 22.22 17.57
C GLU A 135 -28.24 23.01 16.40
N ARG A 136 -28.02 22.39 15.24
CA ARG A 136 -27.28 22.99 14.12
C ARG A 136 -25.88 23.48 14.49
N LYS A 137 -25.24 22.83 15.48
CA LYS A 137 -23.89 23.16 15.95
C LYS A 137 -22.87 22.10 15.60
N GLY A 138 -21.62 22.51 15.42
CA GLY A 138 -20.49 21.62 15.19
C GLY A 138 -19.18 22.17 15.77
N LYS A 139 -18.13 21.34 15.70
CA LYS A 139 -16.75 21.74 16.03
C LYS A 139 -15.86 21.63 14.80
N THR A 140 -15.06 22.67 14.58
CA THR A 140 -13.99 22.70 13.58
C THR A 140 -12.81 21.82 14.00
N GLU A 141 -11.86 21.59 13.08
CA GLU A 141 -10.63 20.81 13.36
C GLU A 141 -9.74 21.51 14.40
N ASP A 142 -9.79 22.84 14.45
CA ASP A 142 -9.07 23.66 15.44
C ASP A 142 -9.83 23.78 16.79
N GLY A 143 -10.94 23.05 16.96
CA GLY A 143 -11.73 23.02 18.21
C GLY A 143 -12.71 24.18 18.41
N ARG A 144 -12.82 25.12 17.46
CA ARG A 144 -13.81 26.22 17.52
C ARG A 144 -15.21 25.67 17.33
N ILE A 145 -16.15 26.14 18.15
CA ILE A 145 -17.58 25.83 18.04
C ILE A 145 -18.18 26.76 17.00
N PHE A 146 -19.03 26.20 16.14
CA PHE A 146 -19.78 26.97 15.16
C PHE A 146 -21.24 26.53 15.13
N ARG A 147 -22.10 27.43 14.65
CA ARG A 147 -23.51 27.17 14.38
C ARG A 147 -23.79 27.42 12.90
N LEU A 148 -24.60 26.56 12.30
CA LEU A 148 -25.07 26.71 10.94
C LEU A 148 -26.42 27.45 10.96
N LEU A 149 -26.51 28.54 10.21
CA LEU A 149 -27.76 29.25 9.94
C LEU A 149 -28.32 28.77 8.61
N ASP A 150 -29.55 28.25 8.67
CA ASP A 150 -30.32 27.92 7.48
C ASP A 150 -30.76 29.23 6.78
N PRO A 151 -30.67 29.32 5.45
CA PRO A 151 -31.19 30.45 4.72
C PRO A 151 -32.73 30.50 4.75
N PRO A 152 -33.34 31.64 4.40
CA PRO A 152 -34.78 31.70 4.15
C PRO A 152 -35.22 30.65 3.10
N PRO A 153 -36.47 30.15 3.17
CA PRO A 153 -36.97 29.15 2.24
C PRO A 153 -36.79 29.57 0.77
N GLY A 154 -36.18 28.69 -0.02
CA GLY A 154 -35.97 28.91 -1.46
C GLY A 154 -34.70 29.69 -1.83
N VAL A 155 -33.95 30.23 -0.87
CA VAL A 155 -32.69 30.92 -1.16
C VAL A 155 -31.56 29.90 -1.33
N ARG A 156 -31.03 29.85 -2.56
CA ARG A 156 -29.92 28.97 -2.97
C ARG A 156 -28.73 29.81 -3.44
N CYS A 157 -27.53 29.29 -3.27
CA CYS A 157 -26.29 29.85 -3.78
C CYS A 157 -25.53 28.81 -4.61
N ARG A 158 -24.61 29.29 -5.45
CA ARG A 158 -23.72 28.46 -6.25
C ARG A 158 -22.31 28.59 -5.70
N LEU A 159 -21.83 27.54 -5.04
CA LEU A 159 -20.45 27.45 -4.56
C LEU A 159 -19.55 27.06 -5.74
N ARG A 160 -18.68 27.98 -6.15
CA ARG A 160 -17.74 27.75 -7.26
C ARG A 160 -16.48 27.07 -6.75
N CYS A 161 -16.11 25.95 -7.37
CA CYS A 161 -14.91 25.21 -6.99
C CYS A 161 -14.08 24.87 -8.22
N GLU A 162 -12.76 24.72 -8.03
CA GLU A 162 -11.81 24.39 -9.10
C GLU A 162 -12.19 23.10 -9.87
N ASP A 163 -12.89 22.17 -9.21
CA ASP A 163 -13.32 20.88 -9.78
C ASP A 163 -14.81 20.83 -10.14
N GLY A 164 -15.51 21.97 -10.07
CA GLY A 164 -16.90 22.11 -10.49
C GLY A 164 -17.78 22.87 -9.50
N ASP A 165 -18.94 23.30 -9.98
CA ASP A 165 -19.85 24.14 -9.21
C ASP A 165 -20.94 23.33 -8.52
N LEU A 166 -21.24 23.69 -7.27
CA LEU A 166 -22.28 23.06 -6.47
C LEU A 166 -23.41 24.05 -6.16
N GLU A 167 -24.64 23.67 -6.48
CA GLU A 167 -25.81 24.44 -6.10
C GLU A 167 -26.37 23.95 -4.76
N MET A 168 -26.42 24.82 -3.76
CA MET A 168 -26.81 24.47 -2.39
C MET A 168 -27.58 25.60 -1.71
N PRO A 169 -28.27 25.38 -0.58
CA PRO A 169 -28.85 26.47 0.20
C PRO A 169 -27.77 27.46 0.63
N ALA A 170 -28.09 28.75 0.65
CA ALA A 170 -27.19 29.83 1.05
C ALA A 170 -26.91 29.84 2.57
N TYR A 171 -26.27 28.78 3.06
CA TYR A 171 -25.93 28.63 4.47
C TYR A 171 -24.97 29.71 4.94
N LYS A 172 -25.02 30.01 6.23
CA LYS A 172 -23.98 30.79 6.93
C LYS A 172 -23.46 30.00 8.11
N ILE A 173 -22.13 29.91 8.23
CA ILE A 173 -21.48 29.32 9.40
C ILE A 173 -21.08 30.47 10.31
N CYS A 174 -21.64 30.53 11.51
CA CYS A 174 -21.29 31.51 12.53
C CYS A 174 -20.43 30.86 13.60
N PHE A 175 -19.24 31.37 13.84
CA PHE A 175 -18.36 30.89 14.90
C PHE A 175 -18.80 31.50 16.23
N GLU A 176 -18.99 30.65 17.24
CA GLU A 176 -19.17 31.10 18.61
C GLU A 176 -17.76 31.44 19.12
N GLU A 177 -17.42 32.73 19.19
CA GLU A 177 -16.20 33.17 19.85
C GLU A 177 -16.21 32.62 21.27
N GLY A 178 -15.22 31.80 21.59
CA GLY A 178 -14.94 31.45 22.96
C GLY A 178 -14.74 32.75 23.72
N ARG A 179 -15.69 33.06 24.60
CA ARG A 179 -15.56 34.06 25.66
C ARG A 179 -14.25 33.73 26.39
N ARG A 180 -13.14 34.35 25.99
CA ARG A 180 -11.88 34.31 26.72
C ARG A 180 -12.11 35.18 27.96
N GLY A 181 -12.53 34.53 29.04
CA GLY A 181 -12.27 35.02 30.39
C GLY A 181 -10.80 34.85 30.75
#